data_AF-A0A194V5V5-F1
#
_entry.id   AF-A0A194V5V5-F1
#
_cell.length_a   1.000
_cell.length_b   1.000
_cell.length_c   1.000
_cell.angle_alpha   90.00
_cell.angle_beta   90.00
_cell.angle_gamma   90.00
#
_symmetry.space_group_name_H-M   'P 1'
#
loop_
_entity.id
_entity.type
_entity.pdbx_description
1 polymer ?
#
loop_
_entity_poly.entity_id
_entity_poly.type
_entity_poly.pdbx_seq_one_letter_code
_entity_poly.pdbx_strand_id
1 'polypeptide(L)'
;MSTDPAHQLRALLPNPKSKPVPLLSPESTSRTQLASKRRSVAIACESCRKRKTRCEINSLKRACDELKRQNEALGDVIDVLRSRPEEQALEILRLLRAGADASEIFATSTTTSFSFSCL
;
A
#
# COMPACT_ATOMS: atom_id res chain seq x y z
N MET A 1 39.49 -31.02 -22.99
CA MET A 1 39.58 -29.91 -22.03
C MET A 1 39.75 -28.63 -22.81
N SER A 2 38.86 -27.66 -22.65
CA SER A 2 39.11 -26.21 -22.80
C SER A 2 37.80 -25.50 -22.47
N THR A 3 37.70 -25.06 -21.22
CA THR A 3 36.68 -24.17 -20.71
C THR A 3 37.11 -22.75 -21.03
N ASP A 4 36.36 -22.07 -21.90
CA ASP A 4 36.51 -20.62 -22.04
C ASP A 4 35.12 -19.97 -22.05
N PRO A 5 34.64 -19.45 -20.91
CA PRO A 5 33.36 -18.77 -20.83
C PRO A 5 33.58 -17.29 -21.13
N ALA A 6 33.61 -16.94 -22.42
CA ALA A 6 33.50 -15.56 -22.83
C ALA A 6 32.10 -15.05 -22.44
N HIS A 7 32.03 -14.45 -21.25
CA HIS A 7 30.87 -13.80 -20.67
C HIS A 7 30.18 -12.91 -21.71
N GLN A 8 29.00 -13.34 -22.15
CA GLN A 8 28.02 -12.48 -22.81
C GLN A 8 27.60 -11.40 -21.81
N LEU A 9 28.27 -10.24 -21.86
CA LEU A 9 27.93 -9.08 -21.05
C LEU A 9 26.56 -8.56 -21.52
N ARG A 10 25.51 -8.97 -20.83
CA ARG A 10 24.14 -8.50 -21.04
C ARG A 10 24.07 -7.03 -20.60
N ALA A 11 23.79 -6.13 -21.54
CA ALA A 11 23.64 -4.71 -21.22
C ALA A 11 22.49 -4.49 -20.23
N LEU A 12 22.79 -3.92 -19.05
CA LEU A 12 21.83 -3.63 -17.99
C LEU A 12 21.11 -2.28 -18.17
N LEU A 13 21.30 -1.61 -19.30
CA LEU A 13 20.69 -0.31 -19.58
C LEU A 13 19.91 -0.34 -20.91
N PRO A 14 18.77 0.37 -20.99
CA PRO A 14 18.04 0.48 -22.24
C PRO A 14 18.91 1.12 -23.31
N ASN A 15 19.17 0.39 -24.39
CA ASN A 15 19.91 0.88 -25.55
C ASN A 15 19.08 1.96 -26.26
N PRO A 16 19.47 3.25 -26.27
CA PRO A 16 18.76 4.25 -27.06
C PRO A 16 19.03 3.94 -28.54
N LYS A 17 17.98 3.60 -29.28
CA LYS A 17 18.06 3.29 -30.72
C LYS A 17 18.78 4.42 -31.46
N SER A 18 19.99 4.17 -31.94
CA SER A 18 20.70 5.04 -32.87
C SER A 18 19.95 5.06 -34.21
N LYS A 19 19.46 6.24 -34.61
CA LYS A 19 19.00 6.49 -35.97
C LYS A 19 20.21 6.82 -36.87
N PRO A 20 20.18 6.48 -38.16
CA PRO A 20 21.31 6.74 -39.06
C PRO A 20 21.46 8.25 -39.28
N VAL A 21 22.71 8.70 -39.29
CA VAL A 21 23.14 10.06 -39.64
C VAL A 21 23.09 10.24 -41.16
N PRO A 22 22.44 11.29 -41.67
CA PRO A 22 22.89 11.94 -42.90
C PRO A 22 23.68 13.20 -42.55
N LEU A 23 24.93 13.25 -43.02
CA LEU A 23 25.75 14.44 -43.05
C LEU A 23 25.02 15.52 -43.89
N LEU A 24 24.92 16.75 -43.36
CA LEU A 24 25.34 18.01 -44.01
C LEU A 24 24.84 19.26 -43.25
N SER A 25 25.82 19.93 -42.64
CA SER A 25 25.95 21.39 -42.43
C SER A 25 25.11 22.17 -41.41
N PRO A 26 25.67 23.32 -40.91
CA PRO A 26 25.48 23.80 -39.56
C PRO A 26 24.65 25.09 -39.53
N GLU A 27 23.56 25.12 -38.78
CA GLU A 27 23.02 26.40 -38.30
C GLU A 27 22.21 26.24 -37.01
N SER A 28 22.69 26.95 -36.00
CA SER A 28 21.94 27.58 -34.91
C SER A 28 20.59 26.94 -34.55
N THR A 29 20.62 25.97 -33.64
CA THR A 29 19.37 25.48 -33.02
C THR A 29 19.46 25.51 -31.50
N SER A 30 18.84 26.56 -30.97
CA SER A 30 18.17 26.66 -29.67
C SER A 30 17.96 25.28 -29.03
N ARG A 31 18.81 24.95 -28.05
CA ARG A 31 18.74 23.70 -27.32
C ARG A 31 17.53 23.75 -26.38
N THR A 32 16.38 23.29 -26.87
CA THR A 32 15.17 23.05 -26.08
C THR A 32 15.50 22.06 -24.98
N GLN A 33 15.66 22.57 -23.75
CA GLN A 33 15.83 21.76 -22.55
C GLN A 33 14.49 21.15 -22.15
N LEU A 34 14.16 19.98 -22.69
CA LEU A 34 13.13 19.11 -22.11
C LEU A 34 13.82 17.99 -21.32
N ALA A 35 14.54 18.38 -20.26
CA ALA A 35 14.93 17.44 -19.22
C ALA A 35 13.71 17.19 -18.34
N SER A 36 13.05 16.03 -18.51
CA SER A 36 12.03 15.55 -17.57
C SER A 36 12.70 15.33 -16.21
N LYS A 37 12.69 16.38 -15.40
CA LYS A 37 13.30 16.42 -14.07
C LYS A 37 12.37 15.68 -13.14
N ARG A 38 12.55 14.36 -13.00
CA ARG A 38 11.86 13.59 -11.96
C ARG A 38 12.15 14.28 -10.62
N ARG A 39 11.12 14.82 -9.97
CA ARG A 39 11.26 15.38 -8.62
C ARG A 39 11.65 14.24 -7.70
N SER A 40 12.82 14.35 -7.07
CA SER A 40 13.23 13.41 -6.03
C SER A 40 12.31 13.57 -4.81
N VAL A 41 11.52 12.56 -4.49
CA VAL A 41 10.74 12.54 -3.25
C VAL A 41 11.68 12.24 -2.10
N ALA A 42 11.64 13.06 -1.05
CA ALA A 42 12.45 12.85 0.14
C ALA A 42 11.98 11.60 0.89
N ILE A 43 12.79 10.54 0.88
CA ILE A 43 12.49 9.27 1.56
C ILE A 43 12.67 9.39 3.10
N ALA A 44 13.45 10.38 3.56
CA ALA A 44 13.76 10.60 4.97
C ALA A 44 13.62 12.07 5.37
N CYS A 45 13.19 12.33 6.62
CA CYS A 45 13.17 13.67 7.19
C CYS A 45 14.59 14.23 7.39
N GLU A 46 14.70 15.55 7.56
CA GLU A 46 16.00 16.23 7.65
C GLU A 46 16.85 15.73 8.83
N SER A 47 16.23 15.42 9.96
CA SER A 47 16.91 14.86 11.14
C SER A 47 17.48 13.45 10.89
N CYS A 48 16.77 12.60 10.14
CA CYS A 48 17.26 11.28 9.76
C CYS A 48 18.35 11.38 8.69
N ARG A 49 18.24 12.34 7.76
CA ARG A 49 19.29 12.63 6.76
C ARG A 49 20.59 13.05 7.41
N LYS A 50 20.56 14.04 8.32
CA LYS A 50 21.74 14.52 9.05
C LYS A 50 22.44 13.41 9.84
N ARG A 51 21.64 12.53 10.46
CA ARG A 51 22.15 11.40 11.25
C ARG A 51 22.44 10.14 10.44
N LYS A 52 22.17 10.14 9.13
CA LYS A 52 22.26 8.96 8.23
C LYS A 52 21.53 7.73 8.77
N THR A 53 20.42 7.94 9.48
CA THR A 53 19.61 6.85 10.04
C THR A 53 18.40 6.54 9.17
N ARG A 54 17.89 5.31 9.28
CA ARG A 54 16.65 4.90 8.63
C ARG A 54 15.48 5.74 9.14
N CYS A 55 14.64 6.22 8.24
CA CYS A 55 13.47 7.03 8.57
C CYS A 55 12.22 6.16 8.59
N GLU A 56 11.63 5.97 9.79
CA GLU A 56 10.44 5.14 9.99
C GLU A 56 9.12 5.93 9.91
N ILE A 57 9.15 7.20 9.47
CA ILE A 57 7.92 8.02 9.43
C ILE A 57 6.84 7.38 8.56
N ASN A 58 7.21 6.79 7.43
CA ASN A 58 6.24 6.15 6.54
C ASN A 58 5.72 4.81 7.09
N SER A 59 6.54 4.04 7.82
CA SER A 59 6.09 2.78 8.45
C SER A 59 5.19 3.08 9.64
N LEU A 60 5.59 4.04 10.49
CA LEU A 60 4.77 4.54 11.59
C LEU A 60 3.45 5.13 11.10
N LYS A 61 3.46 5.93 10.02
CA LYS A 61 2.24 6.48 9.44
C LYS A 61 1.26 5.37 9.04
N ARG A 62 1.73 4.33 8.34
CA ARG A 62 0.89 3.19 7.96
C ARG A 62 0.33 2.46 9.18
N ALA A 63 1.15 2.25 10.22
CA ALA A 63 0.69 1.64 11.47
C ALA A 63 -0.37 2.50 12.18
N CYS A 64 -0.19 3.82 12.21
CA CYS A 64 -1.20 4.74 12.74
C CYS A 64 -2.50 4.68 11.93
N ASP A 65 -2.41 4.68 10.60
CA ASP A 65 -3.59 4.63 9.72
C ASP A 65 -4.33 3.28 9.86
N GLU A 66 -3.61 2.17 10.08
CA GLU A 66 -4.18 0.86 10.41
C GLU A 66 -4.91 0.87 11.76
N LEU A 67 -4.24 1.36 12.82
CA LEU A 67 -4.85 1.43 14.15
C LEU A 67 -6.09 2.34 14.19
N LYS A 68 -6.10 3.40 13.39
CA LYS A 68 -7.28 4.27 13.26
C LYS A 68 -8.45 3.52 12.62
N ARG A 69 -8.21 2.82 11.51
CA ARG A 69 -9.24 1.98 10.85
C ARG A 69 -9.78 0.91 11.80
N GLN A 70 -8.92 0.25 12.57
CA GLN A 70 -9.35 -0.74 13.56
C GLN A 70 -10.21 -0.11 14.67
N ASN A 71 -9.84 1.07 15.18
CA ASN A 71 -10.65 1.77 16.17
C ASN A 71 -12.01 2.20 15.61
N GLU A 72 -12.06 2.72 14.38
CA GLU A 72 -13.31 3.06 13.69
C GLU A 72 -14.22 1.83 13.59
N ALA A 73 -13.68 0.71 13.11
CA ALA A 73 -14.43 -0.53 12.98
C ALA A 73 -14.93 -1.10 14.33
N LEU A 74 -14.16 -0.95 15.41
CA LEU A 74 -14.61 -1.31 16.76
C LEU A 74 -15.74 -0.37 17.25
N GLY A 75 -15.67 0.91 16.90
CA GLY A 75 -16.74 1.87 17.14
C GLY A 75 -18.06 1.44 16.49
N ASP A 76 -17.98 1.02 15.22
CA ASP A 76 -19.14 0.52 14.48
C ASP A 76 -19.76 -0.72 15.16
N VAL A 77 -18.93 -1.65 15.66
CA VAL A 77 -19.42 -2.84 16.39
C VAL A 77 -20.17 -2.44 17.65
N ILE A 78 -19.65 -1.46 18.40
CA ILE A 78 -20.32 -0.93 19.60
C ILE A 78 -21.68 -0.31 19.24
N ASP A 79 -21.75 0.44 18.15
CA ASP A 79 -22.99 1.08 17.72
C ASP A 79 -24.03 0.07 17.23
N VAL A 80 -23.60 -1.02 16.59
CA VAL A 80 -24.48 -2.16 16.27
C VAL A 80 -24.98 -2.84 17.55
N LEU A 81 -24.10 -3.11 18.53
CA LEU A 81 -24.50 -3.69 19.81
C LEU A 81 -25.53 -2.82 20.56
N ARG A 82 -25.42 -1.50 20.46
CA ARG A 82 -26.37 -0.56 21.10
C ARG A 82 -27.71 -0.48 20.38
N SER A 83 -27.72 -0.63 19.07
CA SER A 83 -28.91 -0.40 18.23
C SER A 83 -29.75 -1.65 17.99
N ARG A 84 -29.15 -2.84 18.10
CA ARG A 84 -29.84 -4.11 17.81
C ARG A 84 -30.52 -4.72 19.04
N PRO A 85 -31.55 -5.57 18.84
CA PRO A 85 -32.16 -6.33 19.93
C PRO A 85 -31.15 -7.23 20.66
N GLU A 86 -31.42 -7.51 21.94
CA GLU A 86 -30.50 -8.24 22.82
C GLU A 86 -30.05 -9.60 22.26
N GLU A 87 -30.95 -10.36 21.63
CA GLU A 87 -30.63 -11.65 21.02
C GLU A 87 -29.57 -11.53 19.91
N GLN A 88 -29.66 -10.48 19.10
CA GLN A 88 -28.71 -10.21 18.01
C GLN A 88 -27.38 -9.70 18.57
N ALA A 89 -27.43 -8.89 19.63
CA ALA A 89 -26.25 -8.42 20.34
C ALA A 89 -25.48 -9.60 20.98
N LEU A 90 -26.18 -10.59 21.54
CA LEU A 90 -25.56 -11.80 22.08
C LEU A 90 -24.80 -12.60 21.02
N GLU A 91 -25.30 -12.68 19.79
CA GLU A 91 -24.58 -13.37 18.72
C GLU A 91 -23.29 -12.65 18.34
N ILE A 92 -23.35 -11.32 18.22
CA ILE A 92 -22.16 -10.49 18.00
C ILE A 92 -21.14 -10.70 19.12
N LEU A 93 -21.58 -10.78 20.39
CA LEU A 93 -20.70 -11.06 21.53
C LEU A 93 -20.07 -12.46 21.47
N ARG A 94 -20.81 -13.48 21.01
CA ARG A 94 -20.24 -14.84 20.81
C ARG A 94 -19.13 -14.81 19.77
N LEU A 95 -19.35 -14.12 18.65
CA LEU A 95 -18.35 -13.95 17.59
C LEU A 95 -17.12 -13.20 18.08
N LEU A 96 -17.30 -12.11 18.84
CA LEU A 96 -16.19 -11.38 19.48
C LEU A 96 -15.36 -12.29 20.40
N ARG A 97 -16.00 -13.15 21.20
CA ARG A 97 -15.30 -14.11 22.06
C ARG A 97 -14.57 -15.21 21.28
N ALA A 98 -15.05 -15.55 20.08
CA ALA A 98 -14.37 -16.46 19.18
C ALA A 98 -13.16 -15.82 18.47
N GLY A 99 -12.95 -14.51 18.63
CA GLY A 99 -11.84 -13.77 18.03
C GLY A 99 -12.16 -13.20 16.65
N ALA A 100 -13.43 -13.15 16.25
CA ALA A 100 -13.83 -12.55 14.98
C ALA A 100 -13.55 -11.04 14.99
N ASP A 101 -13.07 -10.53 13.86
CA ASP A 101 -12.90 -9.09 13.68
C ASP A 101 -14.21 -8.39 13.31
N ALA A 102 -14.20 -7.06 13.30
CA ALA A 102 -15.39 -6.26 12.98
C ALA A 102 -15.97 -6.61 11.58
N SER A 103 -15.13 -6.86 10.59
CA SER A 103 -15.57 -7.16 9.22
C SER A 103 -16.27 -8.51 9.14
N GLU A 104 -15.72 -9.52 9.82
CA GLU A 104 -16.29 -10.86 9.94
C GLU A 104 -17.63 -10.84 10.70
N ILE A 105 -17.72 -10.03 11.76
CA ILE A 105 -18.95 -9.84 12.54
C ILE A 105 -20.06 -9.23 11.66
N PHE A 106 -19.75 -8.23 10.83
CA PHE A 106 -20.77 -7.62 9.96
C PHE A 106 -21.21 -8.54 8.82
N ALA A 107 -20.30 -9.36 8.28
CA ALA A 107 -20.64 -10.34 7.23
C ALA A 107 -21.58 -11.44 7.74
N THR A 108 -21.41 -11.88 8.98
CA THR A 108 -22.21 -12.95 9.61
C THR A 108 -23.53 -12.44 10.19
N SER A 109 -23.51 -11.27 10.84
CA SER A 109 -24.68 -10.67 11.51
C SER A 109 -25.75 -10.09 10.56
N THR A 110 -25.47 -10.00 9.26
CA THR A 110 -26.45 -9.60 8.22
C THR A 110 -27.17 -10.79 7.59
N THR A 111 -26.61 -12.00 7.69
CA THR A 111 -27.15 -13.21 7.05
C THR A 111 -28.06 -14.02 7.98
N THR A 112 -27.96 -13.81 9.30
CA THR A 112 -28.66 -14.64 10.28
C THR A 112 -30.13 -14.25 10.37
N SER A 113 -30.99 -14.91 9.58
CA SER A 113 -32.44 -14.82 9.71
C SER A 113 -32.88 -15.54 10.99
N PHE A 114 -33.43 -14.79 11.94
CA PHE A 114 -33.94 -15.33 13.20
C PHE A 114 -35.24 -16.11 12.95
N SER A 115 -35.17 -17.44 13.00
CA SER A 115 -36.35 -18.27 13.19
C SER A 115 -36.64 -18.36 14.68
N PHE A 116 -37.64 -17.60 15.12
CA PHE A 116 -38.21 -17.72 16.47
C PHE A 116 -38.94 -19.05 16.60
N SER A 117 -38.46 -19.92 17.48
CA SER A 117 -39.30 -20.93 18.12
C SER A 117 -39.61 -20.43 19.53
N CYS A 118 -40.80 -19.84 19.70
CA CYS A 118 -41.33 -19.50 21.01
C CYS A 118 -41.47 -20.77 21.85
N LEU A 119 -40.97 -20.72 23.09
CA LEU A 119 -41.36 -21.61 24.19
C LEU A 119 -42.15 -20.81 25.21
#